data_AF-A0A952WVB6-F1
#
_entry.id   AF-A0A952WVB6-F1
#
_cell.length_a   1.000
_cell.length_b   1.000
_cell.length_c   1.000
_cell.angle_alpha   90.00
_cell.angle_beta   90.00
_cell.angle_gamma   90.00
#
_symmetry.space_group_name_H-M   'P 1'
#
loop_
_entity.id
_entity.type
_entity.pdbx_description
1 polymer ?
#
loop_
_entity_poly.entity_id
_entity_poly.type
_entity_poly.pdbx_seq_one_letter_code
_entity_poly.pdbx_strand_id
1 'polypeptide(L)'
;MLDDAHLARNWIEAAARPEVRAGLEAVYAAAASAIADRGPACWASGRCCNFEKTGHLLYVTGLEAAYTVVNSRDRHAALSLPVLKGPGCPFQSGNLCGVHEIKPLGCRVYFCDRSAQQWQNDLNERLLAEVRAIHDRHGVEYRYGEWRAMLAAFAT
;
A
#
# COMPACT_ATOMS: atom_id res chain seq x y z
N MET A 1 18.91 -2.45 -16.73
CA MET A 1 17.76 -2.60 -15.81
C MET A 1 18.34 -2.80 -14.42
N LEU A 2 17.91 -2.01 -13.44
CA LEU A 2 18.29 -2.26 -12.05
C LEU A 2 17.66 -3.59 -11.63
N ASP A 3 18.40 -4.45 -10.93
CA ASP A 3 17.81 -5.64 -10.34
C ASP A 3 16.79 -5.26 -9.24
N ASP A 4 15.85 -6.15 -8.96
CA ASP A 4 14.74 -5.89 -8.02
C ASP A 4 15.25 -5.54 -6.61
N ALA A 5 16.39 -6.10 -6.20
CA ALA A 5 17.00 -5.84 -4.91
C ALA A 5 17.55 -4.40 -4.82
N HIS A 6 18.15 -3.89 -5.90
CA HIS A 6 18.60 -2.51 -5.99
C HIS A 6 17.42 -1.53 -5.97
N LEU A 7 16.32 -1.85 -6.68
CA LEU A 7 15.09 -1.04 -6.63
C LEU A 7 14.52 -0.98 -5.20
N ALA A 8 14.41 -2.12 -4.53
CA ALA A 8 13.91 -2.19 -3.16
C ALA A 8 14.77 -1.39 -2.18
N ARG A 9 16.11 -1.46 -2.29
CA ARG A 9 17.02 -0.64 -1.47
C ARG A 9 16.80 0.85 -1.69
N ASN A 10 16.74 1.30 -2.95
CA ASN A 10 16.49 2.70 -3.26
C ASN A 10 15.15 3.20 -2.70
N TRP A 11 14.10 2.38 -2.76
CA TRP A 11 12.81 2.75 -2.15
C TRP A 11 12.84 2.78 -0.62
N ILE A 12 13.54 1.84 0.03
CA ILE A 12 13.73 1.85 1.50
C ILE A 12 14.44 3.13 1.94
N GLU A 13 15.58 3.43 1.31
CA GLU A 13 16.36 4.63 1.62
C GLU A 13 15.54 5.89 1.39
N ALA A 14 14.79 5.94 0.28
CA ALA A 14 13.92 7.06 -0.03
C ALA A 14 12.79 7.23 1.00
N ALA A 15 12.13 6.15 1.41
CA ALA A 15 11.04 6.16 2.37
C ALA A 15 11.49 6.51 3.81
N ALA A 16 12.78 6.32 4.12
CA ALA A 16 13.37 6.74 5.40
C ALA A 16 13.62 8.26 5.47
N ARG A 17 13.65 8.96 4.33
CA ARG A 17 13.84 10.42 4.30
C ARG A 17 12.61 11.13 4.90
N PRO A 18 12.78 12.06 5.87
CA PRO A 18 11.67 12.73 6.55
C PRO A 18 10.68 13.40 5.61
N GLU A 19 11.17 14.05 4.54
CA GLU A 19 10.34 14.77 3.58
C GLU A 19 9.49 13.85 2.69
N VAL A 20 10.03 12.70 2.29
CA VAL A 20 9.29 11.67 1.53
C VAL A 20 8.25 11.02 2.41
N ARG A 21 8.64 10.67 3.64
CA ARG A 21 7.75 10.09 4.64
C ARG A 21 6.57 11.02 4.94
N ALA A 22 6.85 12.29 5.23
CA ALA A 22 5.83 13.29 5.50
C ALA A 22 4.90 13.49 4.29
N GLY A 23 5.44 13.44 3.07
CA GLY A 23 4.63 13.49 1.84
C GLY A 23 3.64 12.34 1.74
N LEU A 24 4.09 11.09 1.96
CA LEU A 24 3.20 9.92 1.94
C LEU A 24 2.14 9.97 3.05
N GLU A 25 2.55 10.36 4.25
CA GLU A 25 1.64 10.49 5.40
C GLU A 25 0.59 11.59 5.17
N ALA A 26 0.94 12.68 4.50
CA ALA A 26 -0.02 13.71 4.09
C ALA A 26 -1.06 13.17 3.10
N VAL A 27 -0.64 12.38 2.10
CA VAL A 27 -1.57 11.71 1.16
C VAL A 27 -2.50 10.74 1.92
N TYR A 28 -1.96 9.97 2.86
CA TYR A 28 -2.76 9.04 3.65
C TYR A 28 -3.73 9.75 4.60
N ALA A 29 -3.34 10.90 5.17
CA ALA A 29 -4.22 11.74 5.97
C ALA A 29 -5.34 12.35 5.12
N ALA A 30 -5.04 12.79 3.90
CA ALA A 30 -6.05 13.27 2.95
C ALA A 30 -7.05 12.16 2.58
N ALA A 31 -6.57 10.94 2.35
CA ALA A 31 -7.45 9.78 2.14
C ALA A 31 -8.35 9.55 3.37
N ALA A 32 -7.77 9.57 4.57
CA ALA A 32 -8.52 9.35 5.81
C ALA A 32 -9.62 10.41 6.02
N SER A 33 -9.32 11.69 5.76
CA SER A 33 -10.31 12.77 5.83
C SER A 33 -11.46 12.55 4.85
N ALA A 34 -11.15 12.28 3.58
CA ALA A 34 -12.17 12.07 2.56
C ALA A 34 -13.06 10.85 2.88
N ILE A 35 -12.46 9.78 3.41
CA ILE A 35 -13.18 8.58 3.87
C ILE A 35 -14.10 8.93 5.04
N ALA A 36 -13.62 9.69 6.03
CA ALA A 36 -14.43 10.10 7.16
C ALA A 36 -15.64 10.94 6.72
N ASP A 37 -15.43 11.89 5.80
CA ASP A 37 -16.49 12.74 5.26
C ASP A 37 -17.53 11.94 4.46
N ARG A 38 -17.10 10.93 3.70
CA ARG A 38 -17.99 10.08 2.90
C ARG A 38 -18.70 9.00 3.72
N GLY A 39 -18.07 8.53 4.79
CA GLY A 39 -18.57 7.51 5.72
C GLY A 39 -18.83 6.11 5.14
N PRO A 40 -18.01 5.53 4.24
CA PRO A 40 -18.23 4.16 3.79
C PRO A 40 -17.98 3.16 4.93
N ALA A 41 -18.89 2.20 5.10
CA ALA A 41 -18.81 1.23 6.21
C ALA A 41 -17.85 0.07 5.92
N CYS A 42 -16.92 -0.19 6.85
CA CYS A 42 -16.14 -1.43 6.89
C CYS A 42 -16.76 -2.42 7.89
N TRP A 43 -17.21 -3.56 7.38
CA TRP A 43 -17.85 -4.62 8.19
C TRP A 43 -16.88 -5.73 8.60
N ALA A 44 -15.56 -5.52 8.43
CA ALA A 44 -14.52 -6.54 8.64
C ALA A 44 -14.83 -7.91 7.98
N SER A 45 -15.56 -7.88 6.85
CA SER A 45 -16.05 -9.10 6.19
C SER A 45 -14.99 -9.79 5.32
N GLY A 46 -13.87 -9.11 5.04
CA GLY A 46 -12.85 -9.56 4.10
C GLY A 46 -13.22 -9.39 2.63
N ARG A 47 -14.45 -8.94 2.29
CA ARG A 47 -14.88 -8.79 0.88
C ARG A 47 -14.09 -7.74 0.09
N CYS A 48 -13.42 -6.79 0.76
CA CYS A 48 -12.58 -5.79 0.11
C CYS A 48 -11.09 -6.13 0.18
N CYS A 49 -10.63 -6.69 1.30
CA CYS A 49 -9.20 -6.84 1.61
C CYS A 49 -8.69 -8.30 1.60
N ASN A 50 -9.58 -9.30 1.55
CA ASN A 50 -9.17 -10.71 1.50
C ASN A 50 -8.91 -11.15 0.06
N PHE A 51 -7.69 -10.89 -0.41
CA PHE A 51 -7.31 -11.08 -1.81
C PHE A 51 -7.43 -12.53 -2.28
N GLU A 52 -7.05 -13.48 -1.42
CA GLU A 52 -7.18 -14.92 -1.73
C GLU A 52 -8.64 -15.32 -1.95
N LYS A 53 -9.55 -14.87 -1.08
CA LYS A 53 -10.98 -15.24 -1.18
C LYS A 53 -11.72 -14.51 -2.30
N THR A 54 -11.27 -13.32 -2.68
CA THR A 54 -11.99 -12.43 -3.61
C THR A 54 -11.40 -12.40 -5.01
N GLY A 55 -10.15 -12.81 -5.17
CA GLY A 55 -9.39 -12.63 -6.42
C GLY A 55 -9.01 -11.17 -6.69
N HIS A 56 -9.24 -10.24 -5.77
CA HIS A 56 -8.83 -8.85 -5.93
C HIS A 56 -7.30 -8.73 -5.99
N LEU A 57 -6.83 -7.82 -6.84
CA LEU A 57 -5.44 -7.42 -6.92
C LEU A 57 -5.31 -6.00 -6.36
N LEU A 58 -4.33 -5.81 -5.47
CA LEU A 58 -3.92 -4.48 -5.04
C LEU A 58 -2.73 -4.04 -5.87
N TYR A 59 -2.77 -2.82 -6.41
CA TYR A 59 -1.63 -2.19 -7.05
C TYR A 59 -1.12 -1.04 -6.17
N VAL A 60 0.20 -0.91 -6.07
CA VAL A 60 0.89 0.05 -5.20
C VAL A 60 2.09 0.64 -5.91
N THR A 61 2.58 1.79 -5.42
CA THR A 61 3.89 2.28 -5.84
C THR A 61 5.04 1.65 -5.05
N GLY A 62 6.26 1.76 -5.59
CA GLY A 62 7.48 1.34 -4.88
C GLY A 62 7.67 2.04 -3.53
N LEU A 63 7.37 3.35 -3.44
CA LEU A 63 7.46 4.09 -2.18
C LEU A 63 6.42 3.63 -1.16
N GLU A 64 5.18 3.35 -1.59
CA GLU A 64 4.15 2.82 -0.69
C GLU A 64 4.56 1.45 -0.14
N ALA A 65 5.10 0.58 -0.99
CA ALA A 65 5.58 -0.74 -0.57
C ALA A 65 6.73 -0.64 0.43
N ALA A 66 7.74 0.20 0.15
CA ALA A 66 8.84 0.43 1.07
C ALA A 66 8.37 1.04 2.40
N TYR A 67 7.47 2.03 2.36
CA TYR A 67 6.88 2.62 3.55
C TYR A 67 6.20 1.56 4.44
N THR A 68 5.36 0.71 3.86
CA THR A 68 4.72 -0.39 4.62
C THR A 68 5.76 -1.35 5.17
N VAL A 69 6.74 -1.80 4.36
CA VAL A 69 7.77 -2.75 4.81
C VAL A 69 8.60 -2.17 5.96
N VAL A 70 9.15 -0.96 5.82
CA VAL A 70 9.98 -0.31 6.85
C VAL A 70 9.23 -0.15 8.16
N ASN A 71 7.99 0.35 8.12
CA ASN A 71 7.20 0.59 9.33
C ASN A 71 6.53 -0.68 9.88
N SER A 72 6.59 -1.80 9.16
CA SER A 72 6.08 -3.09 9.63
C SER A 72 7.08 -3.89 10.45
N ARG A 73 8.39 -3.58 10.36
CA ARG A 73 9.48 -4.38 10.94
C ARG A 73 9.42 -4.54 12.47
N ASP A 74 8.86 -3.56 13.18
CA ASP A 74 8.65 -3.64 14.64
C ASP A 74 7.45 -4.50 15.04
N ARG A 75 6.52 -4.75 14.10
CA ARG A 75 5.25 -5.48 14.33
C ARG A 75 5.22 -6.87 13.67
N HIS A 76 6.05 -7.09 12.66
CA HIS A 76 6.16 -8.32 11.88
C HIS A 76 7.65 -8.58 11.60
N ALA A 77 8.32 -9.31 12.50
CA ALA A 77 9.78 -9.44 12.60
C ALA A 77 10.51 -9.91 11.31
N ALA A 78 9.82 -10.46 10.33
CA ALA A 78 10.33 -10.63 8.98
C ALA A 78 9.15 -10.99 8.08
N LEU A 79 8.97 -10.26 6.98
CA LEU A 79 8.40 -10.89 5.79
C LEU A 79 9.41 -11.96 5.36
N SER A 80 9.35 -13.13 5.98
CA SER A 80 10.19 -14.25 5.57
C SER A 80 9.69 -14.73 4.21
N LEU A 81 10.60 -15.19 3.37
CA LEU A 81 10.31 -15.71 2.02
C LEU A 81 9.10 -16.68 1.95
N PRO A 82 8.80 -17.54 2.95
CA PRO A 82 7.59 -18.38 2.93
C PRO A 82 6.28 -17.58 3.03
N VAL A 83 6.24 -16.46 3.75
CA VAL A 83 5.03 -15.65 3.96
C VAL A 83 4.62 -14.91 2.68
N LEU A 84 5.58 -14.63 1.79
CA LEU A 84 5.33 -14.04 0.47
C LEU A 84 4.88 -15.07 -0.59
N LYS A 85 4.98 -16.38 -0.31
CA LYS A 85 4.60 -17.47 -1.23
C LYS A 85 3.13 -17.89 -1.12
N GLY A 86 2.39 -17.37 -0.13
CA GLY A 86 0.97 -17.66 0.04
C GLY A 86 0.08 -16.94 -1.00
N PRO A 87 -1.13 -17.44 -1.27
CA PRO A 87 -2.07 -16.83 -2.21
C PRO A 87 -2.69 -15.51 -1.69
N GLY A 88 -2.55 -15.17 -0.41
CA GLY A 88 -3.12 -13.97 0.22
C GLY A 88 -2.13 -12.84 0.47
N CYS A 89 -2.61 -11.76 1.10
CA CYS A 89 -1.76 -10.69 1.60
C CYS A 89 -0.97 -11.19 2.83
N PRO A 90 0.36 -11.02 2.90
CA PRO A 90 1.18 -11.50 4.00
C PRO A 90 0.90 -10.80 5.35
N PHE A 91 0.22 -9.66 5.31
CA PHE A 91 -0.18 -8.89 6.49
C PHE A 91 -1.63 -9.15 6.93
N GLN A 92 -2.31 -10.12 6.30
CA GLN A 92 -3.69 -10.46 6.62
C GLN A 92 -3.73 -11.49 7.76
N SER A 93 -4.56 -11.24 8.76
CA SER A 93 -4.93 -12.21 9.80
C SER A 93 -6.44 -12.41 9.77
N GLY A 94 -6.90 -13.55 9.24
CA GLY A 94 -8.32 -13.79 8.98
C GLY A 94 -8.90 -12.78 7.98
N ASN A 95 -9.84 -11.95 8.43
CA ASN A 95 -10.43 -10.85 7.64
C ASN A 95 -9.90 -9.46 8.05
N LEU A 96 -8.84 -9.41 8.87
CA LEU A 96 -8.26 -8.19 9.42
C LEU A 96 -6.90 -7.90 8.77
N CYS A 97 -6.56 -6.61 8.70
CA CYS A 97 -5.27 -6.13 8.22
C CYS A 97 -4.36 -5.83 9.42
N GLY A 98 -3.27 -6.58 9.56
CA GLY A 98 -2.27 -6.38 10.62
C GLY A 98 -1.44 -5.10 10.47
N VAL A 99 -1.49 -4.45 9.31
CA VAL A 99 -0.79 -3.20 9.01
C VAL A 99 -1.75 -2.04 8.70
N HIS A 100 -2.93 -2.04 9.32
CA HIS A 100 -4.01 -1.09 9.01
C HIS A 100 -3.56 0.38 8.99
N GLU A 101 -2.69 0.77 9.92
CA GLU A 101 -2.16 2.14 10.05
C GLU A 101 -1.22 2.53 8.90
N ILE A 102 -0.46 1.57 8.38
CA ILE A 102 0.63 1.79 7.41
C ILE A 102 0.35 1.16 6.03
N LYS A 103 -0.90 0.76 5.77
CA LYS A 103 -1.32 0.12 4.52
C LYS A 103 -1.19 1.08 3.31
N PRO A 104 -1.01 0.57 2.08
CA PRO A 104 -0.97 1.39 0.87
C PRO A 104 -2.30 2.11 0.58
N LEU A 105 -2.26 3.16 -0.26
CA LEU A 105 -3.41 3.99 -0.65
C LEU A 105 -4.58 3.15 -1.18
N GLY A 106 -4.33 2.23 -2.11
CA GLY A 106 -5.41 1.39 -2.67
C GLY A 106 -6.16 0.58 -1.60
N CYS A 107 -5.45 0.09 -0.58
CA CYS A 107 -6.04 -0.58 0.59
C CYS A 107 -6.77 0.36 1.56
N ARG A 108 -6.47 1.66 1.53
CA ARG A 108 -7.18 2.68 2.32
C ARG A 108 -8.51 3.03 1.66
N VAL A 109 -8.49 3.19 0.34
CA VAL A 109 -9.59 3.78 -0.43
C VAL A 109 -10.63 2.74 -0.88
N TYR A 110 -10.26 1.46 -1.00
CA TYR A 110 -11.18 0.44 -1.51
C TYR A 110 -12.17 -0.08 -0.44
N PHE A 111 -13.47 0.14 -0.67
CA PHE A 111 -14.57 -0.38 0.16
C PHE A 111 -15.50 -1.30 -0.65
N CYS A 112 -16.19 -2.20 0.03
CA CYS A 112 -17.21 -3.08 -0.61
C CYS A 112 -18.52 -2.35 -0.93
N ASP A 113 -18.66 -1.11 -0.49
CA ASP A 113 -19.86 -0.31 -0.68
C ASP A 113 -20.01 0.04 -2.16
N ARG A 114 -21.01 -0.55 -2.81
CA ARG A 114 -21.29 -0.30 -4.23
C ARG A 114 -21.63 1.16 -4.52
N SER A 115 -22.21 1.88 -3.55
CA SER A 115 -22.52 3.31 -3.70
C SER A 115 -21.27 4.21 -3.70
N ALA A 116 -20.12 3.67 -3.30
CA ALA A 116 -18.86 4.40 -3.20
C ALA A 116 -17.92 4.15 -4.41
N GLN A 117 -18.27 3.28 -5.36
CA GLN A 117 -17.34 2.82 -6.41
C GLN A 117 -16.74 3.94 -7.28
N GLN A 118 -17.57 4.86 -7.79
CA GLN A 118 -17.03 5.97 -8.59
C GLN A 118 -16.18 6.90 -7.71
N TRP A 119 -16.70 7.27 -6.54
CA TRP A 119 -16.02 8.16 -5.61
C TRP A 119 -14.66 7.62 -5.14
N GLN A 120 -14.56 6.32 -4.83
CA GLN A 120 -13.30 5.72 -4.40
C GLN A 120 -12.29 5.66 -5.56
N ASN A 121 -12.75 5.47 -6.81
CA ASN A 121 -11.87 5.50 -7.98
C ASN A 121 -11.32 6.91 -8.19
N ASP A 122 -12.18 7.93 -8.16
CA ASP A 122 -11.77 9.34 -8.30
C ASP A 122 -10.80 9.77 -7.19
N LEU A 123 -11.09 9.36 -5.95
CA LEU A 123 -10.21 9.59 -4.80
C LEU A 123 -8.85 8.89 -4.98
N ASN A 124 -8.86 7.63 -5.42
CA ASN A 124 -7.64 6.86 -5.63
C ASN A 124 -6.78 7.46 -6.74
N GLU A 125 -7.36 7.81 -7.90
CA GLU A 125 -6.62 8.40 -9.02
C GLU A 125 -5.97 9.73 -8.64
N ARG A 126 -6.72 10.63 -7.99
CA ARG A 126 -6.21 11.91 -7.53
C ARG A 126 -5.05 11.75 -6.54
N LEU A 127 -5.23 10.91 -5.52
CA LEU A 127 -4.20 10.73 -4.50
C LEU A 127 -3.00 9.92 -5.02
N LEU A 128 -3.20 9.00 -5.97
CA LEU A 128 -2.11 8.28 -6.63
C LEU A 128 -1.26 9.23 -7.48
N ALA A 129 -1.87 10.25 -8.10
CA ALA A 129 -1.13 11.31 -8.79
C ALA A 129 -0.24 12.09 -7.82
N GLU A 130 -0.69 12.33 -6.59
CA GLU A 130 0.12 12.96 -5.54
C GLU A 130 1.29 12.06 -5.11
N VAL A 131 1.07 10.74 -4.94
CA VAL A 131 2.15 9.78 -4.67
C VAL A 131 3.17 9.76 -5.80
N ARG A 132 2.73 9.80 -7.06
CA ARG A 132 3.61 9.90 -8.22
C ARG A 132 4.42 11.19 -8.22
N ALA A 133 3.81 12.32 -7.86
CA ALA A 133 4.52 13.59 -7.74
C ALA A 133 5.61 13.56 -6.64
N ILE A 134 5.46 12.76 -5.59
CA ILE A 134 6.51 12.53 -4.58
C ILE A 134 7.69 11.78 -5.21
N HIS A 135 7.42 10.73 -6.00
CA HIS A 135 8.48 10.04 -6.75
C HIS A 135 9.27 11.01 -7.64
N ASP A 136 8.56 11.79 -8.46
CA ASP A 136 9.16 12.73 -9.41
C ASP A 136 9.98 13.81 -8.69
N ARG A 137 9.42 14.43 -7.64
CA ARG A 137 10.08 15.51 -6.87
C ARG A 137 11.37 15.08 -6.20
N HIS A 138 11.43 13.83 -5.73
CA HIS A 138 12.55 13.33 -4.94
C HIS A 138 13.48 12.39 -5.72
N GLY A 139 13.32 12.30 -7.04
CA GLY A 139 14.15 11.49 -7.93
C GLY A 139 14.10 9.99 -7.62
N VAL A 140 12.94 9.50 -7.18
CA VAL A 140 12.74 8.09 -6.80
C VAL A 140 12.10 7.35 -7.96
N GLU A 141 12.74 6.27 -8.43
CA GLU A 141 12.20 5.42 -9.50
C GLU A 141 10.73 5.05 -9.24
N TYR A 142 9.86 5.41 -10.18
CA TYR A 142 8.43 5.11 -10.11
C TYR A 142 8.15 3.74 -10.71
N ARG A 143 7.57 2.86 -9.89
CA ARG A 143 6.98 1.60 -10.33
C ARG A 143 5.59 1.50 -9.72
N TYR A 144 4.61 1.15 -10.53
CA TYR A 144 3.27 0.82 -10.10
C TYR A 144 2.98 -0.63 -10.45
N GLY A 145 2.78 -1.48 -9.45
CA GLY A 145 2.74 -2.92 -9.64
C GLY A 145 1.87 -3.63 -8.62
N GLU A 146 1.56 -4.90 -8.90
CA GLU A 146 0.77 -5.74 -8.02
C GLU A 146 1.50 -5.96 -6.68
N TRP A 147 0.74 -5.88 -5.59
CA TRP A 147 1.25 -5.79 -4.22
C TRP A 147 2.24 -6.89 -3.84
N ARG A 148 1.92 -8.15 -4.13
CA ARG A 148 2.78 -9.28 -3.74
C ARG A 148 4.01 -9.34 -4.64
N ALA A 149 3.89 -9.01 -5.92
CA ALA A 149 5.03 -8.87 -6.81
C ALA A 149 5.98 -7.76 -6.33
N MET A 150 5.44 -6.61 -5.89
CA MET A 150 6.23 -5.53 -5.31
C MET A 150 6.90 -5.94 -4.00
N LEU A 151 6.20 -6.67 -3.12
CA LEU A 151 6.78 -7.19 -1.89
C LEU A 151 7.91 -8.19 -2.10
N ALA A 152 7.84 -8.99 -3.18
CA ALA A 152 8.89 -9.96 -3.51
C ALA A 152 10.26 -9.30 -3.73
N ALA A 153 10.30 -8.05 -4.22
CA ALA A 153 11.53 -7.29 -4.38
C ALA A 153 12.25 -6.98 -3.05
N PHE A 154 11.54 -7.02 -1.91
CA PHE A 154 12.10 -6.76 -0.57
C PHE A 154 12.53 -8.03 0.16
N ALA A 155 12.36 -9.19 -0.46
CA ALA A 155 12.62 -10.50 0.15
C ALA A 155 14.05 -11.03 -0.09
N THR A 156 14.83 -10.31 -0.89
CA THR A 156 16.19 -10.64 -1.31
C THR A 156 17.24 -10.07 -0.37
#